data_AF-A0A957ZE40-F1
#
_entry.id   AF-A0A957ZE40-F1
#
_cell.length_a   1.000
_cell.length_b   1.000
_cell.length_c   1.000
_cell.angle_alpha   90.00
_cell.angle_beta   90.00
_cell.angle_gamma   90.00
#
_symmetry.space_group_name_H-M   'P 1'
#
loop_
_entity.id
_entity.type
_entity.pdbx_description
1 polymer ?
#
loop_
_entity_poly.entity_id
_entity_poly.type
_entity_poly.pdbx_seq_one_letter_code
_entity_poly.pdbx_strand_id
1 'polypeptide(L)' 'LNEANEVCKANGLKLGYHNHYWEFTDLGDTNASQVFVENLAPDIFFELDTYWAQTAGHSPVELIQ' A
#
# COMPACT_ATOMS: atom_id res chain seq x y z
N LEU A 1 3.44 -10.54 -3.09
CA LEU A 1 2.22 -10.39 -2.25
C LEU A 1 1.02 -11.12 -2.84
N ASN A 2 0.74 -11.00 -4.14
CA ASN A 2 -0.40 -11.69 -4.77
C ASN A 2 -0.39 -13.22 -4.54
N GLU A 3 0.75 -13.89 -4.67
CA GLU A 3 0.85 -15.32 -4.35
C GLU A 3 0.57 -15.62 -2.86
N ALA A 4 1.07 -14.77 -1.95
CA ALA A 4 0.81 -14.91 -0.51
C ALA A 4 -0.67 -14.67 -0.18
N ASN A 5 -1.35 -13.78 -0.91
CA ASN A 5 -2.78 -13.52 -0.77
C ASN A 5 -3.61 -14.76 -1.09
N GLU A 6 -3.24 -15.55 -2.11
CA GLU A 6 -3.93 -16.81 -2.41
C GLU A 6 -3.80 -17.82 -1.26
N VAL A 7 -2.63 -17.87 -0.60
CA VAL A 7 -2.44 -18.70 0.61
C VAL A 7 -3.31 -18.19 1.78
N CYS A 8 -3.36 -16.88 2.01
CA CYS A 8 -4.22 -16.29 3.04
C CYS A 8 -5.70 -16.62 2.79
N LYS A 9 -6.18 -16.45 1.56
CA LYS A 9 -7.57 -16.74 1.15
C LYS A 9 -7.94 -18.19 1.34
N ALA A 10 -7.04 -19.12 0.96
CA ALA A 10 -7.26 -20.55 1.17
C ALA A 10 -7.44 -20.93 2.65
N ASN A 11 -6.97 -20.09 3.57
CA ASN A 11 -7.09 -20.26 5.01
C ASN A 11 -8.12 -19.32 5.66
N GLY A 12 -8.96 -18.63 4.87
CA GLY A 12 -9.98 -17.72 5.39
C GLY A 12 -9.42 -16.42 6.01
N LEU A 13 -8.18 -16.05 5.67
CA LEU A 13 -7.51 -14.84 6.14
C LEU A 13 -7.54 -13.75 5.05
N LYS A 14 -7.49 -12.48 5.48
CA LYS A 14 -7.27 -11.33 4.60
C LYS A 14 -5.81 -10.88 4.71
N LEU A 15 -5.22 -10.51 3.59
CA LEU A 15 -3.88 -9.92 3.56
C LEU A 15 -3.97 -8.41 3.41
N GLY A 16 -3.15 -7.70 4.19
CA GLY A 16 -2.97 -6.26 4.07
C GLY A 16 -1.49 -5.89 3.95
N TYR A 17 -1.22 -4.71 3.40
CA TYR A 17 0.13 -4.11 3.37
C TYR A 17 0.14 -2.78 4.12
N HIS A 18 1.15 -2.59 4.96
CA HIS A 18 1.35 -1.40 5.78
C HIS A 18 2.61 -0.66 5.33
N ASN A 19 2.48 0.62 4.96
CA ASN A 19 3.57 1.37 4.34
C ASN A 19 4.53 2.03 5.35
N HIS A 20 5.70 2.42 4.85
CA HIS A 20 6.61 3.36 5.47
C HIS A 20 6.76 4.61 4.58
N TYR A 21 7.83 5.40 4.75
CA TYR A 21 8.05 6.63 3.98
C TYR A 21 8.65 6.36 2.59
N TRP A 22 9.42 5.28 2.42
CA TRP A 22 10.11 5.00 1.15
C TRP A 22 9.15 4.52 0.05
N GLU A 23 7.96 4.04 0.40
CA GLU A 23 6.90 3.77 -0.57
C GLU A 23 6.43 5.04 -1.28
N PHE A 24 6.72 6.23 -0.75
CA PHE A 24 6.46 7.49 -1.44
C PHE A 24 7.64 8.00 -2.27
N THR A 25 8.66 7.17 -2.50
CA THR A 25 9.79 7.54 -3.36
C THR A 25 9.29 7.94 -4.75
N ASP A 26 9.71 9.12 -5.19
CA ASP A 26 9.44 9.67 -6.51
C ASP A 26 10.12 8.81 -7.58
N LEU A 27 9.34 8.37 -8.57
CA LEU A 27 9.79 7.60 -9.72
C LEU A 27 9.62 8.38 -11.04
N GLY A 28 9.48 9.71 -10.97
CA GLY A 28 9.24 10.62 -12.09
C GLY A 28 7.76 10.93 -12.25
N ASP A 29 7.07 10.17 -13.10
CA ASP A 29 5.65 10.41 -13.42
C ASP A 29 4.68 9.84 -12.36
N THR A 30 5.20 9.10 -11.38
CA THR A 30 4.45 8.42 -10.32
C THR A 30 5.33 8.23 -9.09
N ASN A 31 4.81 7.57 -8.06
CA ASN A 31 5.59 7.14 -6.89
C ASN A 31 5.50 5.62 -6.69
N ALA A 32 6.38 5.08 -5.85
CA ALA A 32 6.42 3.64 -5.60
C ALA A 32 5.10 3.08 -5.03
N SER A 33 4.34 3.87 -4.26
CA SER A 33 3.07 3.45 -3.64
C SER A 33 1.96 3.27 -4.67
N GLN A 34 1.87 4.16 -5.67
CA GLN A 34 0.92 4.04 -6.78
C GLN A 34 1.22 2.80 -7.61
N VAL A 35 2.48 2.64 -8.03
CA VAL A 35 2.91 1.44 -8.78
C VAL A 35 2.61 0.18 -7.98
N PHE A 36 2.88 0.20 -6.68
CA PHE A 36 2.64 -0.95 -5.81
C PHE A 36 1.15 -1.29 -5.72
N VAL A 37 0.28 -0.32 -5.41
CA VAL A 37 -1.17 -0.52 -5.30
C VAL A 37 -1.78 -0.97 -6.64
N GLU A 38 -1.36 -0.41 -7.77
CA GLU A 38 -1.82 -0.81 -9.11
C GLU A 38 -1.50 -2.27 -9.47
N ASN A 39 -0.47 -2.85 -8.85
CA ASN A 39 -0.04 -4.23 -9.11
C ASN A 39 -0.50 -5.24 -8.03
N LEU A 40 -1.15 -4.78 -6.95
CA LEU A 40 -1.73 -5.66 -5.94
C LEU A 40 -3.04 -6.27 -6.43
N ALA A 41 -3.29 -7.52 -6.04
CA ALA A 41 -4.61 -8.11 -6.19
C ALA A 41 -5.65 -7.23 -5.46
N PRO A 42 -6.84 -7.00 -6.06
CA PRO A 42 -7.81 -6.01 -5.56
C PRO A 42 -8.42 -6.36 -4.20
N ASP A 43 -8.24 -7.59 -3.72
CA ASP A 43 -8.68 -8.07 -2.41
C ASP A 43 -7.58 -7.98 -1.33
N ILE A 44 -6.39 -7.50 -1.67
CA ILE A 44 -5.36 -7.06 -0.71
C ILE A 44 -5.65 -5.62 -0.34
N PHE A 45 -5.84 -5.33 0.95
CA PHE A 45 -6.07 -3.95 1.40
C PHE A 45 -4.75 -3.25 1.72
N PHE A 46 -4.69 -1.95 1.44
CA PHE A 46 -3.56 -1.11 1.83
C PHE A 46 -3.92 -0.39 3.14
N GLU A 47 -3.18 -0.70 4.21
CA GLU A 47 -3.29 -0.04 5.50
C GLU A 47 -2.34 1.15 5.51
N LEU A 48 -2.90 2.35 5.31
CA LEU A 48 -2.10 3.57 5.33
C LEU A 48 -1.55 3.86 6.73
N ASP A 49 -0.22 3.86 6.86
CA ASP A 49 0.45 4.47 8.00
C ASP A 49 0.47 5.99 7.83
N THR A 50 -0.33 6.66 8.64
CA THR A 50 -0.47 8.12 8.61
C THR A 50 0.78 8.87 9.07
N TYR A 51 1.58 8.31 9.98
CA TYR A 51 2.81 8.93 10.43
C TYR A 51 3.86 8.91 9.32
N TRP A 52 4.00 7.79 8.62
CA TRP A 52 4.95 7.66 7.53
C TRP A 52 4.53 8.41 6.27
N ALA A 53 3.23 8.46 5.97
CA ALA A 53 2.72 9.34 4.92
C ALA A 53 3.07 10.82 5.19
N GLN A 54 2.86 11.28 6.43
CA GLN A 54 3.22 12.64 6.82
C GLN A 54 4.73 12.88 6.77
N THR A 55 5.54 11.89 7.17
CA THR A 55 7.01 11.94 7.14
C THR A 55 7.54 12.03 5.70
N ALA A 56 6.87 11.39 4.75
CA ALA A 56 7.15 11.51 3.32
C ALA A 56 6.66 12.83 2.69
N GLY A 57 6.03 13.71 3.46
CA GLY A 57 5.54 15.00 2.97
C GLY A 57 4.14 14.96 2.34
N HIS A 58 3.43 13.84 2.43
CA HIS A 58 2.05 13.72 1.96
C HIS A 58 1.05 14.03 3.07
N SER A 59 -0.15 14.50 2.69
CA SER A 59 -1.27 14.66 3.62
C SER A 59 -1.97 13.31 3.83
N PRO A 60 -1.94 12.71 5.04
CA PRO A 60 -2.61 11.44 5.27
C PRO A 60 -4.13 11.52 5.06
N VAL A 61 -4.73 12.69 5.33
CA VAL A 61 -6.16 12.93 5.12
C VAL A 61 -6.52 12.91 3.63
N GLU A 62 -5.64 13.40 2.75
CA GLU A 62 -5.90 13.37 1.30
C GLU A 62 -5.73 11.97 0.70
N LEU A 63 -4.93 11.12 1.36
CA LEU A 63 -4.68 9.73 0.95
C LEU A 63 -5.77 8.74 1.41
N ILE A 64 -6.49 9.06 2.50
CA ILE A 64 -7.63 8.26 2.97
C ILE A 64 -8.89 8.78 2.26
N GLN A 65 -9.35 8.09 1.22
CA GLN A 65 -10.60 8.39 0.50
C GLN A 65 -11.57 7.22 0.55
#